data_AF-T1BFV1-F1
#
_entry.id   AF-T1BFV1-F1
#
_cell.length_a   1.000
_cell.length_b   1.000
_cell.length_c   1.000
_cell.angle_alpha   90.00
_cell.angle_beta   90.00
_cell.angle_gamma   90.00
#
_symmetry.space_group_name_H-M   'P 1'
#
loop_
_entity.id
_entity.type
_entity.pdbx_description
1 polymer ?
#
loop_
_entity_poly.entity_id
_entity_poly.type
_entity_poly.pdbx_seq_one_letter_code
_entity_poly.pdbx_strand_id
1 'polypeptide(L)' 'SRAVLPQVAPEALRQVVRMAFGQRRKTLGNTLRGVLNADDIRACGIDPQQRAERLAPADFVRLAQRFSATRATPAP' A
#
# COMPACT_ATOMS: atom_id res chain seq x y z
N SER A 1 22.88 -15.55 -6.02
CA SER A 1 22.54 -14.12 -5.90
C SER A 1 21.50 -13.97 -4.81
N ARG A 2 21.82 -13.34 -3.68
CA ARG A 2 20.88 -13.19 -2.56
C ARG A 2 19.74 -12.29 -3.04
N ALA A 3 18.53 -12.83 -3.20
CA ALA A 3 17.35 -12.03 -3.49
C ALA A 3 17.25 -10.95 -2.41
N VAL A 4 17.30 -9.68 -2.82
CA VAL A 4 17.06 -8.56 -1.91
C VAL A 4 15.60 -8.68 -1.49
N LEU A 5 15.39 -9.16 -0.27
CA LEU A 5 14.06 -9.23 0.32
C LEU A 5 13.45 -7.82 0.33
N PRO A 6 12.12 -7.70 0.17
CA PRO A 6 11.48 -6.40 0.24
C PRO A 6 11.78 -5.76 1.61
N GLN A 7 12.23 -4.51 1.58
CA GLN A 7 12.64 -3.74 2.77
C GLN A 7 11.44 -3.26 3.62
N VAL A 8 10.36 -4.04 3.69
CA VAL A 8 9.13 -3.68 4.40
C VAL A 8 8.75 -4.78 5.38
N ALA A 9 8.21 -4.39 6.53
CA ALA A 9 7.70 -5.34 7.51
C ALA A 9 6.62 -6.24 6.85
N PRO A 10 6.74 -7.58 6.95
CA PRO A 10 5.77 -8.49 6.33
C PRO A 10 4.32 -8.23 6.75
N GLU A 11 4.10 -7.73 7.97
CA GLU A 11 2.78 -7.41 8.49
C GLU A 11 2.15 -6.21 7.76
N ALA A 12 2.93 -5.16 7.49
CA ALA A 12 2.45 -4.02 6.74
C ALA A 12 2.02 -4.42 5.32
N LEU A 13 2.81 -5.28 4.67
CA LEU A 13 2.47 -5.82 3.36
C LEU A 13 1.19 -6.67 3.40
N ARG A 14 1.07 -7.59 4.37
CA ARG A 14 -0.14 -8.40 4.56
C ARG A 14 -1.37 -7.52 4.77
N GLN A 15 -1.27 -6.49 5.60
CA GLN A 15 -2.39 -5.60 5.91
C GLN A 15 -2.84 -4.85 4.64
N VAL A 16 -1.90 -4.25 3.90
CA VAL A 16 -2.18 -3.52 2.66
C VAL A 16 -2.81 -4.42 1.60
N VAL A 17 -2.24 -5.62 1.37
CA VAL A 17 -2.80 -6.60 0.43
C VAL A 17 -4.21 -7.01 0.85
N ARG A 18 -4.42 -7.33 2.14
CA ARG A 18 -5.74 -7.70 2.66
C ARG A 18 -6.78 -6.60 2.43
N MET A 19 -6.45 -5.34 2.70
CA MET A 19 -7.37 -4.21 2.51
C MET A 19 -7.66 -3.97 1.02
N ALA A 20 -6.61 -3.95 0.18
CA ALA A 20 -6.73 -3.72 -1.26
C ALA A 20 -7.61 -4.77 -1.96
N PHE A 21 -7.51 -6.04 -1.57
CA PHE A 21 -8.30 -7.14 -2.14
C PHE A 21 -9.61 -7.43 -1.40
N GLY A 22 -9.85 -6.81 -0.23
CA GLY A 22 -11.08 -6.99 0.54
C GLY A 22 -12.35 -6.50 -0.16
N GLN A 23 -12.21 -5.58 -1.13
CA GLN A 23 -13.30 -5.09 -1.96
C GLN A 23 -12.87 -5.02 -3.43
N ARG A 24 -12.79 -6.17 -4.11
CA ARG A 24 -12.16 -6.35 -5.44
C ARG A 24 -12.61 -5.37 -6.54
N ARG A 25 -13.84 -4.85 -6.47
CA ARG A 25 -14.39 -3.91 -7.47
C ARG A 25 -14.13 -2.44 -7.18
N LYS A 26 -13.60 -2.11 -5.99
CA LYS A 26 -13.32 -0.73 -5.58
C LYS A 26 -11.90 -0.33 -5.94
N THR A 27 -11.72 0.97 -6.16
CA THR A 27 -10.41 1.57 -6.45
C THR A 27 -9.51 1.57 -5.22
N LEU A 28 -8.21 1.75 -5.39
CA LEU A 28 -7.24 1.82 -4.28
C LEU A 28 -7.56 2.94 -3.31
N GLY A 29 -7.93 4.12 -3.81
CA GLY A 29 -8.36 5.24 -2.97
C GLY A 29 -9.57 4.90 -2.09
N ASN A 30 -10.46 4.01 -2.55
CA ASN A 30 -11.61 3.55 -1.76
C ASN A 30 -11.25 2.44 -0.77
N THR A 31 -10.42 1.49 -1.20
CA THR A 31 -10.05 0.31 -0.39
C THR A 31 -9.03 0.63 0.70
N LEU A 32 -8.21 1.68 0.52
CA LEU A 32 -7.15 2.06 1.45
C LEU A 32 -7.45 3.35 2.24
N ARG A 33 -8.60 3.99 2.07
CA ARG A 33 -8.91 5.33 2.60
C ARG A 33 -8.66 5.55 4.11
N GLY A 34 -8.70 4.48 4.91
CA GLY A 34 -8.47 4.55 6.37
C GLY A 34 -7.00 4.44 6.76
N VAL A 35 -6.10 4.23 5.80
CA VAL A 35 -4.68 3.97 6.05
C VAL A 35 -3.74 4.75 5.12
N LEU A 36 -4.19 5.05 3.89
CA LEU A 36 -3.49 5.85 2.89
C LEU A 36 -4.54 6.67 2.15
N ASN A 37 -4.29 7.97 2.01
CA ASN A 37 -5.14 8.82 1.19
C ASN A 37 -4.69 8.78 -0.29
N ALA A 38 -5.39 9.51 -1.15
CA ALA A 38 -5.08 9.55 -2.57
C ALA A 38 -3.67 10.12 -2.87
N ASP A 39 -3.21 11.08 -2.08
CA ASP A 39 -1.88 11.70 -2.25
C ASP A 39 -0.76 10.76 -1.82
N ASP A 40 -0.96 9.98 -0.74
CA ASP A 40 -0.02 8.94 -0.34
C ASP A 40 0.14 7.87 -1.42
N ILE A 41 -0.96 7.48 -2.07
CA ILE A 41 -0.96 6.50 -3.17
C ILE A 41 -0.22 7.09 -4.38
N ARG A 42 -0.48 8.35 -4.74
CA ARG A 42 0.25 9.05 -5.82
C ARG A 42 1.73 9.20 -5.54
N ALA A 43 2.12 9.47 -4.29
CA ALA A 43 3.52 9.55 -3.88
C ALA A 43 4.28 8.22 -4.06
N CYS A 44 3.56 7.10 -4.12
CA CYS A 44 4.13 5.79 -4.47
C CYS A 44 4.26 5.54 -5.99
N GLY A 45 3.86 6.52 -6.82
CA GLY A 45 3.80 6.41 -8.28
C GLY A 45 2.60 5.62 -8.80
N ILE A 46 1.52 5.53 -8.02
CA ILE A 46 0.35 4.69 -8.32
C ILE A 46 -0.88 5.59 -8.50
N ASP A 47 -1.73 5.27 -9.48
CA ASP A 47 -3.00 5.96 -9.66
C ASP A 47 -4.05 5.42 -8.65
N PRO A 48 -4.60 6.26 -7.75
CA PRO A 48 -5.60 5.84 -6.77
C PRO A 48 -6.93 5.37 -7.39
N GLN A 49 -7.18 5.62 -8.68
CA GLN A 49 -8.35 5.11 -9.40
C GLN A 49 -8.17 3.66 -9.90
N GLN A 50 -6.96 3.10 -9.84
CA GLN A 50 -6.75 1.69 -10.21
C GLN A 50 -7.39 0.75 -9.18
N ARG A 51 -7.73 -0.45 -9.63
CA ARG A 51 -8.13 -1.57 -8.76
C ARG A 51 -6.90 -2.40 -8.39
N ALA A 52 -6.92 -3.05 -7.23
CA ALA A 52 -5.79 -3.83 -6.71
C ALA A 52 -5.28 -4.90 -7.70
N GLU A 53 -6.17 -5.54 -8.46
CA GLU A 53 -5.81 -6.55 -9.47
C GLU A 53 -4.98 -6.01 -10.64
N ARG A 54 -4.86 -4.68 -10.80
CA ARG A 54 -4.06 -4.04 -11.85
C ARG A 54 -2.62 -3.72 -11.40
N LEU A 55 -2.31 -3.87 -10.12
CA LEU A 55 -0.99 -3.52 -9.56
C LEU A 55 -0.01 -4.68 -9.69
N ALA A 56 1.27 -4.35 -9.88
CA ALA A 56 2.34 -5.31 -9.76
C ALA A 56 2.63 -5.61 -8.28
N PRO A 57 3.21 -6.79 -7.94
CA PRO A 57 3.62 -7.09 -6.57
C PRO A 57 4.52 -6.02 -5.93
N ALA A 58 5.40 -5.39 -6.72
CA ALA A 58 6.28 -4.32 -6.25
C ALA A 58 5.52 -3.06 -5.81
N ASP A 59 4.35 -2.78 -6.39
CA ASP A 59 3.53 -1.63 -6.02
C ASP A 59 2.94 -1.80 -4.62
N PHE A 60 2.55 -3.04 -4.27
CA PHE A 60 2.11 -3.35 -2.90
C PHE A 60 3.22 -3.16 -1.87
N VAL A 61 4.48 -3.44 -2.23
CA VAL A 61 5.63 -3.17 -1.36
C VAL A 61 5.78 -1.67 -1.12
N ARG A 62 5.67 -0.82 -2.16
CA ARG A 62 5.75 0.65 -2.02
C ARG A 62 4.61 1.20 -1.16
N LEU A 63 3.38 0.74 -1.39
CA LEU A 63 2.22 1.11 -0.57
C LEU A 63 2.42 0.70 0.90
N ALA A 64 2.95 -0.49 1.15
CA ALA A 64 3.23 -0.96 2.51
C ALA A 64 4.34 -0.14 3.19
N GLN A 65 5.38 0.27 2.48
CA GLN A 65 6.41 1.16 3.00
C GLN A 65 5.82 2.52 3.41
N ARG A 66 4.98 3.11 2.54
CA ARG A 66 4.28 4.36 2.84
C ARG A 66 3.35 4.21 4.05
N PHE A 67 2.60 3.12 4.13
CA PHE A 67 1.71 2.80 5.25
C PHE A 67 2.44 2.66 6.58
N SER A 68 3.62 2.02 6.58
CA SER A 68 4.46 1.96 7.77
C SER A 68 4.97 3.34 8.19
N ALA A 69 5.37 4.18 7.22
CA ALA A 69 5.87 5.52 7.49
C ALA A 69 4.77 6.46 8.04
N THR A 70 3.54 6.38 7.54
CA THR A 70 2.41 7.20 8.04
C THR A 70 1.98 6.82 9.46
N ARG A 71 2.16 5.55 9.86
CA ARG A 71 1.90 5.07 11.23
C ARG A 71 3.06 5.31 12.20
N ALA A 72 4.27 5.56 11.70
CA ALA A 72 5.46 5.79 12.51
C ALA A 72 5.55 7.19 13.15
N THR A 73 4.46 7.96 13.15
CA THR A 73 4.36 9.21 13.93
C THR A 73 3.38 9.04 15.09
N PRO A 74 3.89 8.98 16.32
CA PRO A 74 3.29 9.74 17.41
C PRO A 74 4.29 10.78 17.92
N ALA A 75 4.03 12.07 17.66
CA ALA A 75 4.50 13.22 18.46
C ALA A 75 4.01 14.55 17.87
N PRO A 76 3.81 15.60 18.69
CA PRO A 76 4.12 15.67 20.12
C PRO A 76 3.08 15.01 21.02
#